data_AF-A0A8R1IPM3-F1
#
_entry.id   AF-A0A8R1IPM3-F1
#
_cell.length_a   1.000
_cell.length_b   1.000
_cell.length_c   1.000
_cell.angle_alpha   90.00
_cell.angle_beta   90.00
_cell.angle_gamma   90.00
#
_symmetry.space_group_name_H-M   'P 1'
#
loop_
_entity.id
_entity.type
_entity.pdbx_description
1 polymer ?
#
loop_
_entity_poly.entity_id
_entity_poly.type
_entity_poly.pdbx_seq_one_letter_code
_entity_poly.pdbx_strand_id
1 'polypeptide(L)'
;MSTIRNQRQQQPTKSANLSQKQWNRCENFVLNSQKFAFKAEAVSKNLPVLTTARKGRYSLIIVENYYKYLNMARWNRQLLDKYCKEYKVPVFSFISSKPNDQLKRIRIKGSSLWMWQNQRIQSLTATSSPIHKISKIGASRQFPPANSPSDWVLFESAPNFEPILTGTVKSGYERAVVVRDKGREDGVERILFGRNLTDFQVKMVFLDSLWWAMGDEKSVSMDRFIQVDIDDVFVGAQGTRIVEEDVRQLITAQHEFQSKYVENFQFMLGFSGSYFRNGDELEDRGDELLIGIVGPPKWSNALG
;
A
#
# COMPACT_ATOMS: atom_id res chain seq x y z
N MET A 1 -18.51 -1.53 1.80
CA MET A 1 -18.22 -2.77 2.55
C MET A 1 -17.91 -3.83 1.53
N SER A 2 -16.70 -4.36 1.55
CA SER A 2 -16.20 -5.20 0.46
C SER A 2 -16.07 -6.65 0.95
N THR A 3 -16.71 -7.57 0.21
CA THR A 3 -16.82 -9.03 0.43
C THR A 3 -16.35 -9.77 -0.84
N ILE A 4 -16.88 -10.93 -1.28
CA ILE A 4 -16.26 -11.77 -2.36
C ILE A 4 -17.22 -12.38 -3.43
N ARG A 5 -16.72 -12.47 -4.69
CA ARG A 5 -17.04 -13.33 -5.88
C ARG A 5 -18.05 -12.87 -6.97
N ASN A 6 -17.71 -13.30 -8.21
CA ASN A 6 -18.29 -13.18 -9.58
C ASN A 6 -19.83 -13.23 -9.73
N GLN A 7 -20.49 -12.75 -10.83
CA GLN A 7 -20.04 -12.31 -12.17
C GLN A 7 -21.03 -11.31 -12.84
N ARG A 8 -20.61 -10.69 -13.96
CA ARG A 8 -21.34 -9.91 -15.00
C ARG A 8 -21.66 -8.42 -14.75
N GLN A 9 -21.58 -7.67 -15.86
CA GLN A 9 -21.52 -6.20 -15.96
C GLN A 9 -22.91 -5.55 -16.05
N GLN A 10 -23.04 -4.33 -15.55
CA GLN A 10 -23.82 -3.25 -16.18
C GLN A 10 -23.38 -1.86 -15.65
N GLN A 11 -23.68 -0.80 -16.41
CA GLN A 11 -23.02 0.51 -16.33
C GLN A 11 -23.57 1.40 -15.18
N PRO A 12 -22.76 2.34 -14.62
CA PRO A 12 -23.16 3.19 -13.51
C PRO A 12 -23.72 4.56 -13.94
N THR A 13 -24.81 5.01 -13.31
CA THR A 13 -25.27 6.40 -13.37
C THR A 13 -24.57 7.32 -12.36
N LYS A 14 -24.66 8.62 -12.61
CA LYS A 14 -24.10 9.75 -11.84
C LYS A 14 -24.75 9.82 -10.44
N SER A 15 -24.15 10.33 -9.36
CA SER A 15 -22.87 11.01 -9.12
C SER A 15 -22.40 10.72 -7.69
N ALA A 16 -21.09 10.59 -7.47
CA ALA A 16 -20.51 10.43 -6.14
C ALA A 16 -19.22 11.28 -6.03
N ASN A 17 -19.02 11.93 -4.89
CA ASN A 17 -17.92 12.87 -4.66
C ASN A 17 -16.56 12.30 -5.10
N LEU A 18 -15.79 13.13 -5.81
CA LEU A 18 -14.53 12.75 -6.44
C LEU A 18 -13.54 12.10 -5.45
N SER A 19 -13.48 12.60 -4.21
CA SER A 19 -12.70 11.98 -3.13
C SER A 19 -13.17 10.56 -2.83
N GLN A 20 -14.43 10.34 -2.46
CA GLN A 20 -14.95 8.99 -2.17
C GLN A 20 -14.74 8.03 -3.36
N LYS A 21 -14.89 8.50 -4.61
CA LYS A 21 -14.57 7.70 -5.81
C LYS A 21 -13.09 7.34 -5.93
N GLN A 22 -12.17 8.27 -5.62
CA GLN A 22 -10.73 8.00 -5.60
C GLN A 22 -10.34 7.01 -4.49
N TRP A 23 -10.99 7.08 -3.32
CA TRP A 23 -10.66 6.25 -2.17
C TRP A 23 -11.10 4.79 -2.39
N ASN A 24 -12.31 4.58 -2.90
CA ASN A 24 -12.79 3.28 -3.36
C ASN A 24 -11.95 2.70 -4.51
N ARG A 25 -11.11 3.50 -5.17
CA ARG A 25 -10.16 3.03 -6.20
C ARG A 25 -8.92 2.40 -5.57
N CYS A 26 -8.42 2.90 -4.44
CA CYS A 26 -7.17 2.41 -3.84
C CYS A 26 -7.29 1.02 -3.20
N GLU A 27 -8.31 0.77 -2.37
CA GLU A 27 -8.54 -0.56 -1.76
C GLU A 27 -8.73 -1.63 -2.85
N ASN A 28 -9.62 -1.34 -3.81
CA ASN A 28 -9.92 -2.24 -4.91
C ASN A 28 -8.71 -2.43 -5.86
N PHE A 29 -7.87 -1.41 -6.06
CA PHE A 29 -6.63 -1.55 -6.83
C PHE A 29 -5.65 -2.51 -6.16
N VAL A 30 -5.47 -2.40 -4.83
CA VAL A 30 -4.60 -3.32 -4.08
C VAL A 30 -5.16 -4.76 -4.12
N LEU A 31 -6.46 -4.96 -3.90
CA LEU A 31 -7.06 -6.30 -3.97
C LEU A 31 -6.94 -6.92 -5.37
N ASN A 32 -7.19 -6.14 -6.43
CA ASN A 32 -7.03 -6.58 -7.81
C ASN A 32 -5.56 -6.90 -8.15
N SER A 33 -4.59 -6.10 -7.69
CA SER A 33 -3.17 -6.34 -7.97
C SER A 33 -2.67 -7.65 -7.36
N GLN A 34 -3.19 -8.00 -6.18
CA GLN A 34 -2.94 -9.30 -5.52
C GLN A 34 -3.88 -10.42 -6.01
N LYS A 35 -4.71 -10.17 -7.04
CA LYS A 35 -5.68 -11.12 -7.61
C LYS A 35 -6.69 -11.69 -6.59
N PHE A 36 -6.90 -11.03 -5.45
CA PHE A 36 -7.96 -11.38 -4.52
C PHE A 36 -9.32 -11.08 -5.17
N ALA A 37 -10.15 -12.12 -5.32
CA ALA A 37 -11.54 -11.92 -5.71
C ALA A 37 -12.27 -11.10 -4.64
N PHE A 38 -13.05 -10.09 -5.03
CA PHE A 38 -13.90 -9.34 -4.09
C PHE A 38 -15.29 -8.98 -4.68
N LYS A 39 -16.12 -8.29 -3.87
CA LYS A 39 -17.49 -7.87 -4.13
C LYS A 39 -17.80 -6.63 -3.28
N ALA A 40 -17.73 -5.44 -3.87
CA ALA A 40 -18.03 -4.20 -3.15
C ALA A 40 -19.55 -3.97 -3.03
N GLU A 41 -20.05 -3.72 -1.80
CA GLU A 41 -21.45 -3.40 -1.54
C GLU A 41 -21.61 -2.15 -0.66
N ALA A 42 -22.61 -1.33 -0.99
CA ALA A 42 -23.09 -0.25 -0.15
C ALA A 42 -24.19 -0.75 0.78
N VAL A 43 -23.87 -0.95 2.07
CA VAL A 43 -24.84 -1.39 3.09
C VAL A 43 -25.78 -0.23 3.41
N SER A 44 -26.93 -0.19 2.73
CA SER A 44 -27.96 0.85 2.91
C SER A 44 -29.16 0.39 3.74
N LYS A 45 -29.51 -0.91 3.71
CA LYS A 45 -30.57 -1.51 4.53
C LYS A 45 -30.20 -2.87 5.12
N ASN A 46 -29.79 -3.83 4.29
CA ASN A 46 -29.46 -5.20 4.69
C ASN A 46 -27.98 -5.51 4.43
N LEU A 47 -27.46 -6.51 5.13
CA LEU A 47 -26.14 -7.09 4.85
C LEU A 47 -26.23 -8.11 3.69
N PRO A 48 -25.13 -8.35 2.96
CA PRO A 48 -25.04 -9.49 2.07
C PRO A 48 -25.26 -10.81 2.82
N VAL A 49 -25.68 -11.84 2.09
CA VAL A 49 -25.67 -13.21 2.59
C VAL A 49 -24.24 -13.56 3.03
N LEU A 50 -24.06 -13.81 4.33
CA LEU A 50 -22.74 -14.09 4.94
C LEU A 50 -22.40 -15.59 4.95
N THR A 51 -23.42 -16.47 4.93
CA THR A 51 -23.25 -17.93 5.02
C THR A 51 -24.00 -18.69 3.94
N THR A 52 -23.59 -19.92 3.63
CA THR A 52 -24.34 -20.85 2.77
C THR A 52 -24.05 -22.27 3.22
N ALA A 53 -25.10 -23.09 3.42
CA ALA A 53 -24.97 -24.45 3.94
C ALA A 53 -24.05 -24.54 5.19
N ARG A 54 -24.22 -23.60 6.14
CA ARG A 54 -23.40 -23.45 7.37
C ARG A 54 -21.90 -23.19 7.15
N LYS A 55 -21.46 -22.84 5.94
CA LYS A 55 -20.10 -22.34 5.65
C LYS A 55 -20.12 -20.82 5.53
N GLY A 56 -19.08 -20.16 6.02
CA GLY A 56 -18.87 -18.73 5.81
C GLY A 56 -18.46 -18.43 4.37
N ARG A 57 -18.95 -17.32 3.81
CA ARG A 57 -18.66 -16.92 2.42
C ARG A 57 -17.40 -16.09 2.24
N TYR A 58 -16.91 -15.47 3.32
CA TYR A 58 -15.89 -14.43 3.27
C TYR A 58 -14.86 -14.66 4.37
N SER A 59 -13.57 -14.66 4.00
CA SER A 59 -12.40 -14.78 4.90
C SER A 59 -12.01 -13.46 5.56
N LEU A 60 -12.42 -12.32 5.00
CA LEU A 60 -12.13 -10.97 5.47
C LEU A 60 -13.35 -10.06 5.23
N ILE A 61 -13.57 -9.11 6.13
CA ILE A 61 -14.54 -8.03 5.96
C ILE A 61 -13.81 -6.69 5.92
N ILE A 62 -14.00 -5.89 4.86
CA ILE A 62 -13.45 -4.53 4.78
C ILE A 62 -14.56 -3.48 4.88
N VAL A 63 -14.40 -2.54 5.80
CA VAL A 63 -15.30 -1.41 6.06
C VAL A 63 -14.55 -0.09 5.88
N GLU A 64 -14.75 0.56 4.72
CA GLU A 64 -14.21 1.88 4.33
C GLU A 64 -14.34 2.98 5.40
N ASN A 65 -15.30 2.88 6.34
CA ASN A 65 -15.52 3.88 7.38
C ASN A 65 -16.04 3.22 8.67
N TYR A 66 -15.22 3.21 9.72
CA TYR A 66 -15.53 2.53 10.97
C TYR A 66 -16.74 3.13 11.70
N TYR A 67 -16.98 4.44 11.58
CA TYR A 67 -18.17 5.08 12.16
C TYR A 67 -19.47 4.57 11.54
N LYS A 68 -19.47 4.18 10.26
CA LYS A 68 -20.65 3.56 9.64
C LYS A 68 -20.93 2.17 10.23
N TYR A 69 -19.89 1.39 10.53
CA TYR A 69 -20.03 0.10 11.22
C TYR A 69 -20.50 0.27 12.69
N LEU A 70 -19.93 1.22 13.45
CA LEU A 70 -20.33 1.50 14.83
C LEU A 70 -21.76 2.05 14.97
N ASN A 71 -22.33 2.59 13.89
CA ASN A 71 -23.67 3.21 13.88
C ASN A 71 -24.65 2.56 12.88
N MET A 72 -24.31 1.40 12.31
CA MET A 72 -25.26 0.60 11.54
C MET A 72 -26.40 0.09 12.45
N ALA A 73 -27.54 -0.27 11.85
CA ALA A 73 -28.67 -0.83 12.58
C ALA A 73 -28.24 -2.00 13.49
N ARG A 74 -28.69 -1.99 14.76
CA ARG A 74 -28.22 -2.90 15.82
C ARG A 74 -28.26 -4.37 15.39
N TRP A 75 -29.34 -4.79 14.75
CA TRP A 75 -29.51 -6.15 14.21
C TRP A 75 -28.42 -6.50 13.19
N ASN A 76 -28.17 -5.64 12.20
CA ASN A 76 -27.13 -5.86 11.20
C ASN A 76 -25.74 -5.92 11.86
N ARG A 77 -25.44 -5.03 12.82
CA ARG A 77 -24.16 -5.10 13.54
C ARG A 77 -24.02 -6.42 14.29
N GLN A 78 -25.04 -6.85 15.03
CA GLN A 78 -25.03 -8.11 15.77
C GLN A 78 -24.88 -9.32 14.85
N LEU A 79 -25.52 -9.32 13.68
CA LEU A 79 -25.38 -10.38 12.67
C LEU A 79 -23.96 -10.46 12.10
N LEU A 80 -23.35 -9.31 11.77
CA LEU A 80 -21.97 -9.24 11.30
C LEU A 80 -20.98 -9.64 12.39
N ASP A 81 -21.14 -9.13 13.60
CA ASP A 81 -20.26 -9.43 14.74
C ASP A 81 -20.36 -10.90 15.13
N LYS A 82 -21.56 -11.51 15.05
CA LYS A 82 -21.74 -12.97 15.21
C LYS A 82 -20.99 -13.73 14.12
N TYR A 83 -21.13 -13.34 12.85
CA TYR A 83 -20.42 -13.96 11.74
C TYR A 83 -18.89 -13.91 11.94
N CYS A 84 -18.33 -12.74 12.25
CA CYS A 84 -16.90 -12.58 12.49
C CYS A 84 -16.40 -13.44 13.65
N LYS A 85 -17.18 -13.55 14.75
CA LYS A 85 -16.87 -14.43 15.89
C LYS A 85 -16.90 -15.92 15.57
N GLU A 86 -17.95 -16.36 14.87
CA GLU A 86 -18.26 -17.77 14.58
C GLU A 86 -17.29 -18.36 13.55
N TYR A 87 -16.97 -17.59 12.50
CA TYR A 87 -16.11 -18.02 11.40
C TYR A 87 -14.67 -17.50 11.49
N LYS A 88 -14.30 -16.83 12.59
CA LYS A 88 -12.97 -16.22 12.82
C LYS A 88 -12.52 -15.28 11.70
N VAL A 89 -13.46 -14.44 11.24
CA VAL A 89 -13.24 -13.50 10.14
C VAL A 89 -12.87 -12.12 10.71
N PRO A 90 -11.65 -11.61 10.48
CA PRO A 90 -11.27 -10.28 10.95
C PRO A 90 -11.97 -9.15 10.16
N VAL A 91 -12.01 -7.97 10.77
CA VAL A 91 -12.55 -6.75 10.15
C VAL A 91 -11.44 -5.71 9.96
N PHE A 92 -11.19 -5.28 8.72
CA PHE A 92 -10.35 -4.11 8.46
C PHE A 92 -11.23 -2.88 8.33
N SER A 93 -10.85 -1.78 8.99
CA SER A 93 -11.62 -0.55 8.88
C SER A 93 -10.78 0.71 9.03
N PHE A 94 -11.19 1.75 8.32
CA PHE A 94 -10.52 3.04 8.29
C PHE A 94 -11.28 4.08 9.12
N ILE A 95 -10.53 4.90 9.85
CA ILE A 95 -11.04 6.07 10.56
C ILE A 95 -10.42 7.31 9.92
N SER A 96 -11.24 8.13 9.28
CA SER A 96 -10.84 9.42 8.74
C SER A 96 -11.11 10.52 9.75
N SER A 97 -10.18 11.46 9.90
CA SER A 97 -10.47 12.73 10.57
C SER A 97 -11.42 13.59 9.72
N LYS A 98 -12.24 14.43 10.35
CA LYS A 98 -13.04 15.44 9.64
C LYS A 98 -12.28 16.76 9.63
N PRO A 99 -12.06 17.42 8.48
CA PRO A 99 -11.21 18.61 8.38
C PRO A 99 -11.60 19.78 9.30
N ASN A 100 -12.88 19.90 9.66
CA ASN A 100 -13.41 21.02 10.46
C ASN A 100 -13.68 20.65 11.94
N ASP A 101 -13.43 19.42 12.38
CA ASP A 101 -13.49 19.08 13.80
C ASP A 101 -12.21 19.60 14.50
N GLN A 102 -12.34 20.14 15.72
CA GLN A 102 -11.17 20.50 16.54
C GLN A 102 -10.31 19.26 16.87
N LEU A 103 -9.08 19.48 17.34
CA LEU A 103 -8.20 18.43 17.88
C LEU A 103 -8.90 17.70 19.04
N LYS A 104 -9.56 16.58 18.75
CA LYS A 104 -10.47 15.94 19.69
C LYS A 104 -9.97 14.56 20.08
N ARG A 105 -9.81 14.37 21.40
CA ARG A 105 -9.66 13.06 22.03
C ARG A 105 -11.05 12.42 22.12
N ILE A 106 -11.22 11.23 21.56
CA ILE A 106 -12.51 10.52 21.43
C ILE A 106 -12.33 9.07 21.87
N ARG A 107 -13.24 8.59 22.72
CA ARG A 107 -13.35 7.15 23.03
C ARG A 107 -14.15 6.46 21.94
N ILE A 108 -13.67 5.32 21.43
CA ILE A 108 -14.39 4.52 20.44
C ILE A 108 -15.66 3.94 21.07
N LYS A 109 -16.79 4.10 20.39
CA LYS A 109 -18.13 3.69 20.86
C LYS A 109 -18.17 2.19 21.13
N GLY A 110 -18.29 1.82 22.41
CA GLY A 110 -18.35 0.42 22.85
C GLY A 110 -17.00 -0.27 22.98
N SER A 111 -15.90 0.48 23.12
CA SER A 111 -14.54 -0.05 23.35
C SER A 111 -13.82 0.70 24.47
N SER A 112 -12.74 0.16 25.03
CA SER A 112 -11.81 0.93 25.89
C SER A 112 -10.86 1.84 25.09
N LEU A 113 -10.68 1.63 23.79
CA LEU A 113 -9.70 2.37 22.98
C LEU A 113 -10.08 3.85 22.81
N TRP A 114 -9.09 4.72 23.03
CA TRP A 114 -9.15 6.15 22.77
C TRP A 114 -8.33 6.51 21.54
N MET A 115 -8.73 7.58 20.86
CA MET A 115 -8.03 8.11 19.69
C MET A 115 -8.05 9.64 19.67
N TRP A 116 -7.10 10.22 18.94
CA TRP A 116 -6.95 11.65 18.67
C TRP A 116 -7.13 11.90 17.18
N GLN A 117 -7.99 12.83 16.81
CA GLN A 117 -8.21 13.20 15.40
C GLN A 117 -7.45 14.48 15.00
N ASN A 118 -7.32 14.70 13.70
CA ASN A 118 -6.67 15.87 13.09
C ASN A 118 -5.22 16.10 13.56
N GLN A 119 -4.48 15.01 13.81
CA GLN A 119 -3.10 15.06 14.29
C GLN A 119 -2.09 15.27 13.15
N ARG A 120 -0.91 15.82 13.47
CA ARG A 120 0.29 15.81 12.63
C ARG A 120 1.36 14.92 13.26
N ILE A 121 2.13 14.21 12.45
CA ILE A 121 3.24 13.35 12.88
C ILE A 121 4.56 13.79 12.22
N GLN A 122 5.68 13.64 12.92
CA GLN A 122 7.03 13.92 12.42
C GLN A 122 7.66 12.71 11.75
N SER A 123 7.30 11.50 12.19
CA SER A 123 7.79 10.23 11.67
C SER A 123 6.65 9.20 11.62
N LEU A 124 6.87 8.11 10.88
CA LEU A 124 6.01 6.93 10.87
C LEU A 124 6.88 5.67 10.78
N THR A 125 6.73 4.76 11.74
CA THR A 125 7.64 3.63 12.02
C THR A 125 6.88 2.32 12.12
N ALA A 126 7.36 1.26 11.47
CA ALA A 126 6.81 -0.09 11.60
C ALA A 126 7.16 -0.71 12.97
N THR A 127 6.15 -0.94 13.81
CA THR A 127 6.30 -1.49 15.17
C THR A 127 6.34 -3.01 15.14
N SER A 128 7.02 -3.68 16.08
CA SER A 128 7.04 -5.15 16.14
C SER A 128 5.63 -5.72 16.34
N SER A 129 5.19 -6.56 15.40
CA SER A 129 3.86 -7.20 15.36
C SER A 129 3.90 -8.40 14.40
N PRO A 130 3.19 -9.51 14.68
CA PRO A 130 3.11 -10.68 13.79
C PRO A 130 2.26 -10.43 12.54
N ILE A 131 1.76 -9.20 12.33
CA ILE A 131 1.11 -8.77 11.09
C ILE A 131 2.12 -8.63 9.96
N HIS A 132 3.35 -8.19 10.25
CA HIS A 132 4.33 -7.80 9.24
C HIS A 132 4.94 -9.01 8.51
N LYS A 133 4.98 -8.92 7.18
CA LYS A 133 5.60 -9.89 6.26
C LYS A 133 6.49 -9.21 5.22
N ILE A 134 6.05 -8.06 4.73
CA ILE A 134 6.65 -7.20 3.71
C ILE A 134 7.24 -5.94 4.36
N SER A 135 6.54 -5.30 5.30
CA SER A 135 7.09 -4.14 6.00
C SER A 135 8.26 -4.53 6.91
N LYS A 136 9.43 -3.92 6.69
CA LYS A 136 10.59 -4.11 7.56
C LYS A 136 10.34 -3.44 8.92
N ILE A 137 10.28 -4.25 9.98
CA ILE A 137 10.15 -3.76 11.38
C ILE A 137 11.28 -2.77 11.68
N GLY A 138 10.95 -1.66 12.35
CA GLY A 138 11.87 -0.56 12.63
C GLY A 138 12.13 0.39 11.46
N ALA A 139 11.65 0.11 10.24
CA ALA A 139 11.74 1.07 9.15
C ALA A 139 10.90 2.31 9.47
N SER A 140 11.55 3.47 9.47
CA SER A 140 10.95 4.76 9.78
C SER A 140 11.07 5.72 8.60
N ARG A 141 10.01 6.49 8.34
CA ARG A 141 9.99 7.59 7.37
C ARG A 141 9.73 8.88 8.10
N GLN A 142 10.61 9.86 7.90
CA GLN A 142 10.45 11.22 8.42
C GLN A 142 9.57 12.05 7.49
N PHE A 143 8.79 12.97 8.06
CA PHE A 143 8.02 13.97 7.33
C PHE A 143 8.68 15.34 7.53
N PRO A 144 9.03 16.06 6.44
CA PRO A 144 9.43 17.46 6.54
C PRO A 144 8.33 18.28 7.26
N PRO A 145 8.67 19.20 8.18
CA PRO A 145 7.68 19.91 8.99
C PRO A 145 6.59 20.64 8.18
N ALA A 146 6.93 21.15 7.00
CA ALA A 146 5.99 21.81 6.08
C ALA A 146 4.99 20.85 5.41
N ASN A 147 5.36 19.57 5.25
CA ASN A 147 4.66 18.61 4.39
C ASN A 147 3.91 17.50 5.16
N SER A 148 3.97 17.50 6.50
CA SER A 148 3.22 16.52 7.32
C SER A 148 1.70 16.78 7.25
N PRO A 149 0.88 15.85 6.74
CA PRO A 149 -0.58 16.03 6.71
C PRO A 149 -1.16 16.19 8.12
N SER A 150 -2.28 16.89 8.27
CA SER A 150 -2.95 17.15 9.56
C SER A 150 -4.22 16.34 9.79
N ASP A 151 -4.48 15.32 8.99
CA ASP A 151 -5.70 14.51 9.01
C ASP A 151 -5.50 13.13 9.66
N TRP A 152 -4.34 12.85 10.27
CA TRP A 152 -4.07 11.58 10.94
C TRP A 152 -4.99 11.37 12.16
N VAL A 153 -5.49 10.15 12.30
CA VAL A 153 -6.07 9.63 13.54
C VAL A 153 -5.01 8.79 14.25
N LEU A 154 -4.77 9.07 15.53
CA LEU A 154 -3.79 8.38 16.36
C LEU A 154 -4.47 7.68 17.54
N PHE A 155 -4.28 6.38 17.69
CA PHE A 155 -4.81 5.59 18.80
C PHE A 155 -3.88 5.64 20.02
N GLU A 156 -4.46 5.74 21.21
CA GLU A 156 -3.72 5.61 22.47
C GLU A 156 -3.33 4.15 22.75
N SER A 157 -2.27 3.95 23.53
CA SER A 157 -1.89 2.62 24.00
C SER A 157 -2.96 2.07 24.96
N ALA A 158 -3.37 0.81 24.76
CA ALA A 158 -4.36 0.14 25.60
C ALA A 158 -4.14 -1.39 25.59
N PRO A 159 -4.37 -2.13 26.70
CA PRO A 159 -3.90 -3.53 26.83
C PRO A 159 -4.43 -4.55 25.82
N ASN A 160 -5.61 -4.31 25.24
CA ASN A 160 -6.25 -5.20 24.26
C ASN A 160 -5.85 -4.88 22.80
N PHE A 161 -5.03 -3.85 22.60
CA PHE A 161 -4.77 -3.21 21.31
C PHE A 161 -3.28 -3.16 21.04
N GLU A 162 -2.85 -3.73 19.93
CA GLU A 162 -1.42 -3.87 19.59
C GLU A 162 -1.05 -2.90 18.45
N PRO A 163 -0.05 -2.02 18.63
CA PRO A 163 0.42 -1.14 17.57
C PRO A 163 1.10 -1.94 16.46
N ILE A 164 0.70 -1.71 15.21
CA ILE A 164 1.35 -2.28 14.02
C ILE A 164 2.25 -1.22 13.37
N LEU A 165 1.80 0.03 13.38
CA LEU A 165 2.49 1.20 12.82
C LEU A 165 2.32 2.36 13.80
N THR A 166 3.40 3.00 14.25
CA THR A 166 3.39 4.15 15.16
C THR A 166 3.85 5.42 14.45
N GLY A 167 3.28 6.57 14.84
CA GLY A 167 3.76 7.89 14.44
C GLY A 167 4.12 8.73 15.66
N THR A 168 5.27 9.41 15.60
CA THR A 168 5.71 10.33 16.64
C THR A 168 5.11 11.72 16.41
N VAL A 169 4.44 12.29 17.41
CA VAL A 169 3.93 13.69 17.34
C VAL A 169 5.01 14.70 17.77
N LYS A 170 4.79 16.01 17.51
CA LYS A 170 5.76 17.09 17.82
C LYS A 170 6.31 17.09 19.25
N SER A 171 5.54 16.59 20.23
CA SER A 171 5.94 16.45 21.63
C SER A 171 6.74 15.18 21.96
N GLY A 172 7.21 14.44 20.95
CA GLY A 172 8.02 13.22 21.12
C GLY A 172 7.24 11.95 21.48
N TYR A 173 5.95 12.05 21.82
CA TYR A 173 5.13 10.87 22.09
C TYR A 173 4.83 10.07 20.82
N GLU A 174 5.01 8.75 20.90
CA GLU A 174 4.53 7.83 19.88
C GLU A 174 3.08 7.40 20.14
N ARG A 175 2.29 7.28 19.08
CA ARG A 175 0.94 6.71 19.11
C ARG A 175 0.70 5.83 17.90
N ALA A 176 -0.18 4.84 18.04
CA ALA A 176 -0.46 3.94 16.92
C ALA A 176 -1.25 4.67 15.83
N VAL A 177 -0.81 4.53 14.58
CA VAL A 177 -1.51 4.93 13.35
C VAL A 177 -2.29 3.75 12.79
N VAL A 178 -1.78 2.52 12.95
CA VAL A 178 -2.51 1.29 12.66
C VAL A 178 -2.42 0.38 13.87
N VAL A 179 -3.57 -0.16 14.29
CA VAL A 179 -3.69 -0.94 15.54
C VAL A 179 -4.53 -2.20 15.32
N ARG A 180 -4.07 -3.32 15.90
CA ARG A 180 -4.80 -4.60 15.96
C ARG A 180 -5.63 -4.66 17.25
N ASP A 181 -6.94 -4.66 17.11
CA ASP A 181 -7.88 -5.05 18.16
C ASP A 181 -7.93 -6.58 18.21
N LYS A 182 -7.49 -7.19 19.31
CA LYS A 182 -7.45 -8.65 19.47
C LYS A 182 -8.84 -9.28 19.72
N GLY A 183 -9.92 -8.50 19.63
CA GLY A 183 -11.29 -8.94 19.87
C GLY A 183 -11.55 -9.33 21.32
N ARG A 184 -10.70 -8.91 22.27
CA ARG A 184 -10.84 -9.27 23.70
C ARG A 184 -12.05 -8.65 24.38
N GLU A 185 -12.62 -7.58 23.80
CA GLU A 185 -13.74 -6.84 24.37
C GLU A 185 -15.11 -7.37 23.89
N ASP A 186 -15.22 -7.80 22.63
CA ASP A 186 -16.50 -8.23 22.03
C ASP A 186 -16.42 -9.48 21.13
N GLY A 187 -15.26 -10.12 21.05
CA GLY A 187 -14.96 -11.34 20.30
C GLY A 187 -14.63 -11.14 18.81
N VAL A 188 -14.62 -9.91 18.31
CA VAL A 188 -14.36 -9.62 16.89
C VAL A 188 -12.96 -9.03 16.74
N GLU A 189 -12.07 -9.73 16.04
CA GLU A 189 -10.72 -9.24 15.75
C GLU A 189 -10.74 -8.19 14.63
N ARG A 190 -9.95 -7.11 14.77
CA ARG A 190 -9.95 -5.99 13.83
C ARG A 190 -8.56 -5.43 13.59
N ILE A 191 -8.35 -4.84 12.43
CA ILE A 191 -7.24 -3.92 12.18
C ILE A 191 -7.83 -2.55 11.82
N LEU A 192 -7.54 -1.56 12.66
CA LEU A 192 -8.05 -0.20 12.55
C LEU A 192 -6.95 0.72 12.03
N PHE A 193 -7.22 1.37 10.91
CA PHE A 193 -6.31 2.26 10.20
C PHE A 193 -6.71 3.72 10.44
N GLY A 194 -5.82 4.49 11.06
CA GLY A 194 -5.99 5.93 11.33
C GLY A 194 -5.65 6.85 10.16
N ARG A 195 -5.40 6.26 8.98
CA ARG A 195 -5.24 6.93 7.68
C ARG A 195 -5.64 5.96 6.57
N ASN A 196 -5.94 6.50 5.39
CA ASN A 196 -6.26 5.75 4.18
C ASN A 196 -5.02 5.15 3.49
N LEU A 197 -5.27 4.41 2.40
CA LEU A 197 -4.25 3.79 1.55
C LEU A 197 -3.58 4.73 0.52
N THR A 198 -3.78 6.06 0.62
CA THR A 198 -3.01 7.00 -0.22
C THR A 198 -1.61 7.21 0.35
N ASP A 199 -1.40 6.95 1.64
CA ASP A 199 -0.07 6.91 2.23
C ASP A 199 0.65 5.58 1.94
N PHE A 200 1.94 5.65 1.59
CA PHE A 200 2.73 4.49 1.20
C PHE A 200 2.89 3.45 2.32
N GLN A 201 3.37 3.84 3.51
CA GLN A 201 3.59 2.88 4.60
C GLN A 201 2.28 2.30 5.14
N VAL A 202 1.21 3.10 5.18
CA VAL A 202 -0.13 2.59 5.54
C VAL A 202 -0.63 1.56 4.51
N LYS A 203 -0.33 1.76 3.22
CA LYS A 203 -0.60 0.78 2.15
C LYS A 203 0.24 -0.48 2.29
N MET A 204 1.51 -0.38 2.68
CA MET A 204 2.35 -1.56 2.97
C MET A 204 1.77 -2.37 4.14
N VAL A 205 1.44 -1.72 5.25
CA VAL A 205 0.81 -2.37 6.41
C VAL A 205 -0.56 -2.97 6.08
N PHE A 206 -1.29 -2.42 5.11
CA PHE A 206 -2.52 -3.04 4.60
C PHE A 206 -2.24 -4.32 3.79
N LEU A 207 -1.17 -4.38 2.99
CA LEU A 207 -0.73 -5.61 2.32
C LEU A 207 -0.30 -6.68 3.35
N ASP A 208 0.47 -6.28 4.37
CA ASP A 208 0.83 -7.13 5.51
C ASP A 208 -0.41 -7.69 6.22
N SER A 209 -1.39 -6.82 6.47
CA SER A 209 -2.67 -7.20 7.05
C SER A 209 -3.42 -8.22 6.18
N LEU A 210 -3.49 -8.01 4.86
CA LEU A 210 -4.11 -8.97 3.92
C LEU A 210 -3.42 -10.34 3.97
N TRP A 211 -2.09 -10.37 4.01
CA TRP A 211 -1.33 -11.62 4.14
C TRP A 211 -1.60 -12.29 5.50
N TRP A 212 -1.60 -11.54 6.60
CA TRP A 212 -1.93 -12.08 7.91
C TRP A 212 -3.36 -12.67 8.01
N ALA A 213 -4.35 -12.02 7.37
CA ALA A 213 -5.76 -12.42 7.47
C ALA A 213 -6.19 -13.51 6.47
N MET A 214 -5.55 -13.59 5.30
CA MET A 214 -6.00 -14.46 4.19
C MET A 214 -4.85 -15.18 3.48
N GLY A 215 -3.60 -14.92 3.86
CA GLY A 215 -2.43 -15.42 3.15
C GLY A 215 -2.10 -16.87 3.50
N ASP A 216 -1.71 -17.60 2.47
CA ASP A 216 -0.85 -18.78 2.57
C ASP A 216 0.53 -18.47 1.95
N GLU A 217 1.46 -19.42 1.95
CA GLU A 217 2.79 -19.25 1.34
C GLU A 217 2.77 -18.97 -0.18
N LYS A 218 1.66 -19.28 -0.87
CA LYS A 218 1.50 -19.12 -2.32
C LYS A 218 0.77 -17.83 -2.70
N SER A 219 0.07 -17.22 -1.75
CA SER A 219 -0.81 -16.06 -1.95
C SER A 219 -0.06 -14.77 -2.30
N VAL A 220 1.12 -14.56 -1.74
CA VAL A 220 1.95 -13.36 -1.94
C VAL A 220 3.42 -13.79 -1.99
N SER A 221 4.02 -13.84 -3.18
CA SER A 221 5.46 -14.01 -3.28
C SER A 221 6.19 -12.83 -2.66
N MET A 222 7.38 -13.08 -2.09
CA MET A 222 8.31 -12.05 -1.62
C MET A 222 9.21 -11.52 -2.74
N ASP A 223 9.22 -12.16 -3.92
CA ASP A 223 10.05 -11.76 -5.06
C ASP A 223 9.65 -10.37 -5.56
N ARG A 224 10.64 -9.50 -5.81
CA ARG A 224 10.43 -8.15 -6.35
C ARG A 224 11.35 -7.97 -7.54
N PHE A 225 10.75 -7.86 -8.72
CA PHE A 225 11.48 -7.56 -9.94
C PHE A 225 11.66 -6.03 -10.04
N ILE A 226 12.89 -5.60 -10.28
CA ILE A 226 13.25 -4.22 -10.56
C ILE A 226 13.76 -4.18 -12.00
N GLN A 227 13.22 -3.26 -12.78
CA GLN A 227 13.64 -2.97 -14.14
C GLN A 227 13.94 -1.46 -14.19
N VAL A 228 15.06 -1.11 -14.80
CA VAL A 228 15.47 0.29 -15.01
C VAL A 228 15.80 0.43 -16.48
N ASP A 229 14.93 1.18 -17.16
CA ASP A 229 15.02 1.44 -18.59
C ASP A 229 15.75 2.77 -18.81
N ILE A 230 16.70 2.78 -19.73
CA ILE A 230 17.43 3.95 -20.21
C ILE A 230 17.09 4.08 -21.70
N ASP A 231 16.16 4.97 -22.01
CA ASP A 231 15.73 5.26 -23.37
C ASP A 231 16.68 6.26 -24.05
N ASP A 232 16.40 6.57 -25.32
CA ASP A 232 17.13 7.54 -26.15
C ASP A 232 18.66 7.26 -26.28
N VAL A 233 19.08 6.00 -26.13
CA VAL A 233 20.47 5.60 -26.38
C VAL A 233 20.82 5.80 -27.87
N PHE A 234 21.97 6.42 -28.09
CA PHE A 234 22.44 6.99 -29.37
C PHE A 234 21.63 8.20 -29.88
N VAL A 235 20.61 8.70 -29.18
CA VAL A 235 19.79 9.84 -29.61
C VAL A 235 20.19 11.10 -28.83
N GLY A 236 20.07 12.27 -29.46
CA GLY A 236 20.34 13.56 -28.82
C GLY A 236 21.09 14.54 -29.74
N ALA A 237 21.24 15.76 -29.26
CA ALA A 237 22.13 16.75 -29.88
C ALA A 237 23.58 16.53 -29.39
N GLN A 238 24.56 16.98 -30.17
CA GLN A 238 25.96 16.94 -29.77
C GLN A 238 26.16 17.69 -28.43
N GLY A 239 26.96 17.10 -27.54
CA GLY A 239 27.18 17.57 -26.17
C GLY A 239 26.09 17.15 -25.18
N THR A 240 25.16 16.27 -25.58
CA THR A 240 24.13 15.69 -24.70
C THR A 240 24.05 14.17 -24.76
N ARG A 241 24.84 13.52 -25.63
CA ARG A 241 24.87 12.06 -25.75
C ARG A 241 25.79 11.45 -24.70
N ILE A 242 25.63 10.15 -24.47
CA ILE A 242 26.44 9.37 -23.52
C ILE A 242 27.88 9.29 -24.04
N VAL A 243 28.87 9.75 -23.26
CA VAL A 243 30.30 9.63 -23.61
C VAL A 243 30.94 8.40 -22.97
N GLU A 244 32.12 8.01 -23.43
CA GLU A 244 32.85 6.82 -22.96
C GLU A 244 32.95 6.70 -21.43
N GLU A 245 33.14 7.80 -20.70
CA GLU A 245 33.19 7.81 -19.23
C GLU A 245 31.84 7.45 -18.59
N ASP A 246 30.73 7.98 -19.11
CA ASP A 246 29.39 7.66 -18.61
C ASP A 246 29.09 6.15 -18.77
N VAL A 247 29.55 5.55 -19.87
CA VAL A 247 29.42 4.10 -20.10
C VAL A 247 30.21 3.30 -19.06
N ARG A 248 31.42 3.75 -18.69
CA ARG A 248 32.24 3.13 -17.65
C ARG A 248 31.59 3.24 -16.26
N GLN A 249 30.95 4.38 -15.98
CA GLN A 249 30.16 4.57 -14.76
C GLN A 249 28.90 3.70 -14.75
N LEU A 250 28.20 3.56 -15.89
CA LEU A 250 27.03 2.69 -16.03
C LEU A 250 27.36 1.21 -15.77
N ILE A 251 28.48 0.72 -16.31
CA ILE A 251 29.00 -0.62 -16.02
C ILE A 251 29.27 -0.76 -14.53
N THR A 252 30.03 0.18 -13.93
CA THR A 252 30.37 0.17 -12.50
C THR A 252 29.12 0.11 -11.62
N ALA A 253 28.12 0.95 -11.91
CA ALA A 253 26.85 0.96 -11.22
C ALA A 253 26.08 -0.36 -11.39
N GLN A 254 26.06 -0.95 -12.59
CA GLN A 254 25.41 -2.25 -12.82
C GLN A 254 26.05 -3.35 -11.95
N HIS A 255 27.38 -3.43 -11.91
CA HIS A 255 28.10 -4.39 -11.07
C HIS A 255 27.88 -4.15 -9.57
N GLU A 256 27.79 -2.88 -9.12
CA GLU A 256 27.45 -2.56 -7.74
C GLU A 256 26.02 -3.02 -7.38
N PHE A 257 25.03 -2.76 -8.23
CA PHE A 257 23.65 -3.19 -8.00
C PHE A 257 23.52 -4.72 -7.99
N GLN A 258 24.14 -5.41 -8.96
CA GLN A 258 24.21 -6.88 -9.01
C GLN A 258 24.80 -7.50 -7.74
N SER A 259 25.88 -6.91 -7.22
CA SER A 259 26.65 -7.50 -6.10
C SER A 259 26.10 -7.15 -4.72
N LYS A 260 25.45 -5.98 -4.55
CA LYS A 260 25.03 -5.49 -3.23
C LYS A 260 23.52 -5.48 -2.99
N TYR A 261 22.69 -5.35 -4.03
CA TYR A 261 21.29 -4.92 -3.85
C TYR A 261 20.25 -5.78 -4.56
N VAL A 262 20.49 -6.20 -5.80
CA VAL A 262 19.48 -6.85 -6.66
C VAL A 262 20.14 -7.97 -7.47
N GLU A 263 19.74 -9.21 -7.19
CA GLU A 263 20.25 -10.39 -7.89
C GLU A 263 19.95 -10.28 -9.39
N ASN A 264 20.93 -10.61 -10.24
CA ASN A 264 20.83 -10.61 -11.70
C ASN A 264 20.40 -9.24 -12.31
N PHE A 265 20.62 -8.13 -11.60
CA PHE A 265 20.27 -6.79 -12.08
C PHE A 265 20.97 -6.45 -13.40
N GLN A 266 20.21 -5.95 -14.36
CA GLN A 266 20.76 -5.37 -15.60
C GLN A 266 19.93 -4.12 -15.93
N PHE A 267 20.59 -3.07 -16.39
CA PHE A 267 19.89 -1.99 -17.07
C PHE A 267 19.27 -2.53 -18.37
N MET A 268 18.19 -1.90 -18.83
CA MET A 268 17.66 -2.12 -20.16
C MET A 268 17.86 -0.86 -20.99
N LEU A 269 18.46 -1.00 -22.17
CA LEU A 269 18.80 0.12 -23.05
C LEU A 269 17.83 0.15 -24.24
N GLY A 270 17.00 1.19 -24.27
CA GLY A 270 16.17 1.57 -25.41
C GLY A 270 16.99 2.46 -26.34
N PHE A 271 17.30 1.97 -27.54
CA PHE A 271 18.20 2.64 -28.48
C PHE A 271 17.57 2.86 -29.85
N SER A 272 18.11 3.82 -30.61
CA SER A 272 17.83 4.00 -32.03
C SER A 272 19.10 3.89 -32.87
N GLY A 273 19.24 2.76 -33.59
CA GLY A 273 20.41 2.49 -34.42
C GLY A 273 20.63 3.47 -35.58
N SER A 274 19.62 4.27 -35.97
CA SER A 274 19.78 5.30 -37.00
C SER A 274 20.64 6.49 -36.56
N TYR A 275 20.96 6.58 -35.27
CA TYR A 275 21.78 7.65 -34.69
C TYR A 275 23.11 7.16 -34.11
N PHE A 276 23.48 5.89 -34.33
CA PHE A 276 24.78 5.36 -33.92
C PHE A 276 25.93 6.07 -34.65
N ARG A 277 26.91 6.57 -33.90
CA ARG A 277 28.04 7.37 -34.39
C ARG A 277 27.65 8.65 -35.17
N ASN A 278 26.66 9.35 -34.63
CA ASN A 278 26.24 10.68 -35.12
C ASN A 278 26.56 11.79 -34.09
N GLY A 279 27.52 11.57 -33.18
CA GLY A 279 27.97 12.55 -32.19
C GLY A 279 29.32 13.17 -32.58
N ASP A 280 30.05 13.65 -31.57
CA ASP A 280 31.49 13.92 -31.70
C ASP A 280 32.36 12.72 -31.29
N GLU A 281 33.69 12.88 -31.38
CA GLU A 281 34.64 11.79 -31.11
C GLU A 281 34.52 11.16 -29.70
N LEU A 282 34.03 11.89 -28.69
CA LEU A 282 33.84 11.36 -27.33
C LEU A 282 32.52 10.61 -27.20
N GLU A 283 31.47 11.13 -27.86
CA GLU A 283 30.14 10.51 -27.92
C GLU A 283 30.18 9.23 -28.78
N ASP A 284 30.84 9.25 -29.94
CA ASP A 284 31.01 8.10 -30.83
C ASP A 284 31.82 6.96 -30.17
N ARG A 285 32.82 7.29 -29.33
CA ARG A 285 33.51 6.29 -28.49
C ARG A 285 32.62 5.73 -27.37
N GLY A 286 31.68 6.53 -26.84
CA GLY A 286 30.63 6.06 -25.94
C GLY A 286 29.70 5.06 -26.63
N ASP A 287 29.20 5.42 -27.80
CA ASP A 287 28.38 4.56 -28.66
C ASP A 287 29.08 3.22 -28.96
N GLU A 288 30.35 3.26 -29.37
CA GLU A 288 31.17 2.06 -29.61
C GLU A 288 31.34 1.19 -28.37
N LEU A 289 31.68 1.81 -27.23
CA LEU A 289 31.91 1.09 -25.98
C LEU A 289 30.62 0.42 -25.50
N LEU A 290 29.46 1.06 -25.63
CA LEU A 290 28.16 0.46 -25.28
C LEU A 290 27.90 -0.85 -26.05
N ILE A 291 28.15 -0.87 -27.36
CA ILE A 291 27.97 -2.08 -28.18
C ILE A 291 29.05 -3.14 -27.88
N GLY A 292 30.27 -2.72 -27.54
CA GLY A 292 31.42 -3.60 -27.32
C GLY A 292 31.44 -4.39 -26.00
N ILE A 293 30.53 -4.13 -25.06
CA ILE A 293 30.53 -4.78 -23.74
C ILE A 293 30.12 -6.26 -23.85
N VAL A 294 30.97 -7.15 -23.34
CA VAL A 294 30.64 -8.57 -23.10
C VAL A 294 29.96 -8.71 -21.74
N GLY A 295 28.74 -9.27 -21.72
CA GLY A 295 27.84 -9.21 -20.57
C GLY A 295 27.07 -7.88 -20.43
N PRO A 296 26.56 -7.28 -21.52
CA PRO A 296 26.01 -5.93 -21.49
C PRO A 296 24.67 -5.84 -20.74
N PRO A 297 24.18 -4.62 -20.46
CA PRO A 297 22.77 -4.32 -20.29
C PRO A 297 21.88 -5.05 -21.33
N LYS A 298 20.62 -5.31 -21.00
CA LYS A 298 19.68 -5.90 -21.97
C LYS A 298 19.28 -4.85 -23.00
N TRP A 299 19.34 -5.19 -24.27
CA TRP A 299 18.92 -4.30 -25.34
C TRP A 299 17.44 -4.50 -25.66
N SER A 300 16.70 -3.40 -25.77
CA SER A 300 15.36 -3.36 -26.35
C SER A 300 15.36 -2.35 -27.51
N ASN A 301 14.76 -2.74 -28.63
CA ASN A 301 14.64 -1.82 -29.75
C ASN A 301 13.52 -0.81 -29.43
N ALA A 302 13.84 0.48 -29.39
CA ALA A 302 12.87 1.54 -29.11
C ALA A 302 11.93 1.83 -30.30
N LEU A 303 12.26 1.29 -31.48
CA LEU A 303 11.51 1.48 -32.72
C LEU A 303 10.80 0.20 -33.18
N GLY A 304 9.47 0.28 -33.23
CA GLY A 304 8.59 -0.55 -34.06
C GLY A 304 7.82 0.33 -35.03
#